data_AF-A0ABC8R7L8-F1
#
_entry.id   AF-A0ABC8R7L8-F1
#
_cell.length_a   1.000
_cell.length_b   1.000
_cell.length_c   1.000
_cell.angle_alpha   90.00
_cell.angle_beta   90.00
_cell.angle_gamma   90.00
#
_symmetry.space_group_name_H-M   'P 1'
#
loop_
_entity.id
_entity.type
_entity.pdbx_description
1 polymer ?
#
loop_
_entity_poly.entity_id
_entity_poly.type
_entity_poly.pdbx_seq_one_letter_code
_entity_poly.pdbx_strand_id
1 'polypeptide(L)'
;MEDTISGTNQDDQEQSISDCESGISNPESQYWGDGLIKVDEGNRLHHLIKNRLISGLGSQGAHTRVEAIHRNAYSSYTRRARFHSFQIYSQAIEKKNGGSNVNVKYGWYGGSKDEISEIISHGFGHCRSFEKDGFGCCVFLSPDDSPTESVKSSVIDENGLRHLLLCRVILGKMELVHPGSGQSHPSSEEFDSGVDNLLSPKKYIVWSTHMNTHILPEYVISFRAPFHLEGCERIQDCPKKPTSPWMPFPTLISALSKFLPPQTIKLIAKHHSHFRGHKISRHELIREVRQIAGDKLLTMVIKSFGDKGMVP
;
A
#
# COMPACT_ATOMS: atom_id res chain seq x y z
N MET A 1 -25.33 -16.21 -64.23
CA MET A 1 -24.24 -16.67 -63.34
C MET A 1 -23.73 -15.45 -62.61
N GLU A 2 -23.45 -15.65 -61.33
CA GLU A 2 -23.60 -14.72 -60.22
C GLU A 2 -22.48 -13.67 -60.04
N ASP A 3 -22.82 -12.72 -59.16
CA ASP A 3 -22.03 -11.83 -58.29
C ASP A 3 -21.47 -10.48 -58.82
N THR A 4 -22.03 -9.33 -58.38
CA THR A 4 -21.89 -8.55 -57.10
C THR A 4 -20.53 -7.82 -57.06
N ILE A 5 -20.41 -6.48 -56.99
CA ILE A 5 -20.50 -5.63 -55.78
C ILE A 5 -20.50 -4.12 -56.16
N SER A 6 -21.26 -3.36 -55.35
CA SER A 6 -21.39 -1.91 -55.28
C SER A 6 -20.16 -1.16 -54.76
N GLY A 7 -20.04 0.11 -55.14
CA GLY A 7 -19.28 1.09 -54.38
C GLY A 7 -19.48 2.50 -54.93
N THR A 8 -20.25 3.33 -54.24
CA THR A 8 -20.28 4.77 -54.48
C THR A 8 -20.22 5.53 -53.16
N ASN A 9 -19.45 6.61 -53.20
CA ASN A 9 -18.96 7.40 -52.09
C ASN A 9 -19.96 8.44 -51.56
N GLN A 10 -19.57 8.98 -50.39
CA GLN A 10 -19.51 10.40 -50.02
C GLN A 10 -20.53 11.01 -49.04
N ASP A 11 -19.92 11.54 -47.98
CA ASP A 11 -20.08 12.86 -47.35
C ASP A 11 -21.04 13.12 -46.16
N ASP A 12 -20.46 13.92 -45.25
CA ASP A 12 -21.04 14.88 -44.31
C ASP A 12 -21.63 14.40 -42.96
N GLN A 13 -20.93 14.69 -41.85
CA GLN A 13 -21.19 15.90 -41.03
C GLN A 13 -20.43 15.91 -39.69
N GLU A 14 -19.89 17.09 -39.39
CA GLU A 14 -19.40 17.52 -38.07
C GLU A 14 -20.50 17.41 -37.00
N GLN A 15 -20.13 16.96 -35.79
CA GLN A 15 -20.83 17.40 -34.58
C GLN A 15 -19.84 17.54 -33.42
N SER A 16 -19.40 18.78 -33.25
CA SER A 16 -18.87 19.32 -32.00
C SER A 16 -19.95 19.25 -30.91
N ILE A 17 -19.67 18.54 -29.81
CA ILE A 17 -20.42 18.71 -28.56
C ILE A 17 -19.44 19.23 -27.52
N SER A 18 -19.53 20.55 -27.33
CA SER A 18 -19.10 21.26 -26.14
C SER A 18 -19.94 20.79 -24.97
N ASP A 19 -19.33 20.44 -23.84
CA ASP A 19 -19.94 20.61 -22.54
C ASP A 19 -18.86 20.93 -21.51
N CYS A 20 -18.79 22.21 -21.21
CA CYS A 20 -18.06 22.79 -20.10
C CYS A 20 -18.82 22.45 -18.82
N GLU A 21 -18.58 21.29 -18.22
CA GLU A 21 -18.99 21.09 -16.83
C GLU A 21 -17.99 21.78 -15.90
N SER A 22 -18.30 23.04 -15.58
CA SER A 22 -17.83 23.68 -14.36
C SER A 22 -18.43 22.94 -13.16
N GLY A 23 -17.82 21.82 -12.79
CA GLY A 23 -18.14 21.07 -11.60
C GLY A 23 -17.57 21.80 -10.38
N ILE A 24 -18.46 22.42 -9.61
CA ILE A 24 -18.21 22.91 -8.26
C ILE A 24 -17.41 21.83 -7.51
N SER A 25 -16.18 22.14 -7.12
CA SER A 25 -15.37 21.27 -6.28
C SER A 25 -16.14 21.00 -5.00
N ASN A 26 -16.77 19.83 -4.92
CA ASN A 26 -17.46 19.39 -3.73
C ASN A 26 -16.40 19.28 -2.63
N PRO A 27 -16.57 19.91 -1.45
CA PRO A 27 -15.59 19.82 -0.36
C PRO A 27 -15.33 18.38 0.09
N GLU A 28 -16.17 17.42 -0.32
CA GLU A 28 -16.09 16.01 0.01
C GLU A 28 -15.05 15.20 -0.78
N SER A 29 -14.41 15.78 -1.82
CA SER A 29 -13.30 15.12 -2.54
C SER A 29 -11.98 15.15 -1.76
N GLN A 30 -11.97 15.60 -0.52
CA GLN A 30 -10.76 16.08 0.16
C GLN A 30 -9.81 15.00 0.69
N TYR A 31 -10.19 13.72 0.68
CA TYR A 31 -9.38 12.68 1.33
C TYR A 31 -8.39 11.97 0.40
N TRP A 32 -8.66 11.95 -0.91
CA TRP A 32 -7.88 11.19 -1.90
C TRP A 32 -7.72 11.97 -3.20
N GLY A 33 -6.53 11.92 -3.79
CA GLY A 33 -6.19 12.65 -5.02
C GLY A 33 -6.86 12.09 -6.29
N ASP A 34 -6.52 12.70 -7.44
CA ASP A 34 -7.09 12.42 -8.76
C ASP A 34 -7.11 10.91 -9.11
N GLY A 35 -8.30 10.38 -9.45
CA GLY A 35 -8.52 8.99 -9.89
C GLY A 35 -9.38 8.10 -8.99
N LEU A 36 -9.83 8.60 -7.83
CA LEU A 36 -10.75 7.91 -6.94
C LEU A 36 -12.11 8.60 -6.96
N ILE A 37 -13.17 7.82 -7.16
CA ILE A 37 -14.56 8.32 -7.20
C ILE A 37 -15.25 7.89 -5.92
N LYS A 38 -15.78 8.84 -5.15
CA LYS A 38 -16.58 8.54 -3.95
C LYS A 38 -17.80 7.71 -4.36
N VAL A 39 -18.00 6.59 -3.69
CA VAL A 39 -19.18 5.73 -3.88
C VAL A 39 -20.29 6.29 -3.01
N ASP A 40 -21.44 6.57 -3.63
CA ASP A 40 -22.62 7.09 -2.95
C ASP A 40 -23.07 6.19 -1.79
N GLU A 41 -23.51 6.81 -0.68
CA GLU A 41 -23.86 6.07 0.53
C GLU A 41 -25.13 5.21 0.37
N GLY A 42 -26.06 5.62 -0.50
CA GLY A 42 -27.26 4.87 -0.85
C GLY A 42 -27.01 3.74 -1.87
N ASN A 43 -25.78 3.64 -2.39
CA ASN A 43 -25.42 2.58 -3.33
C ASN A 43 -25.39 1.21 -2.63
N ARG A 44 -25.99 0.18 -3.25
CA ARG A 44 -25.97 -1.20 -2.74
C ARG A 44 -24.55 -1.73 -2.51
N LEU A 45 -23.61 -1.37 -3.39
CA LEU A 45 -22.21 -1.74 -3.27
C LEU A 45 -21.54 -1.09 -2.06
N HIS A 46 -21.86 0.18 -1.78
CA HIS A 46 -21.38 0.87 -0.58
C HIS A 46 -21.82 0.11 0.68
N HIS A 47 -23.11 -0.24 0.77
CA HIS A 47 -23.63 -1.05 1.87
C HIS A 47 -22.96 -2.42 1.96
N LEU A 48 -22.73 -3.10 0.84
CA LEU A 48 -22.09 -4.42 0.83
C LEU A 48 -20.67 -4.36 1.39
N ILE A 49 -19.84 -3.44 0.90
CA ILE A 49 -18.44 -3.28 1.34
C ILE A 49 -18.40 -2.88 2.83
N LYS A 50 -19.25 -1.91 3.22
CA LYS A 50 -19.39 -1.48 4.61
C LYS A 50 -19.77 -2.64 5.53
N ASN A 51 -20.81 -3.39 5.17
CA ASN A 51 -21.29 -4.51 5.97
C ASN A 51 -20.25 -5.62 6.05
N ARG A 52 -19.55 -5.95 4.95
CA ARG A 52 -18.45 -6.92 4.94
C ARG A 52 -17.35 -6.56 5.92
N LEU A 53 -16.88 -5.31 5.90
CA LEU A 53 -15.86 -4.83 6.84
C LEU A 53 -16.35 -4.94 8.29
N ILE A 54 -17.56 -4.45 8.59
CA ILE A 54 -18.12 -4.46 9.95
C ILE A 54 -18.34 -5.89 10.45
N SER A 55 -18.95 -6.76 9.65
CA SER A 55 -19.20 -8.15 10.03
C SER A 55 -17.90 -8.93 10.23
N GLY A 56 -16.90 -8.72 9.37
CA GLY A 56 -15.61 -9.39 9.45
C GLY A 56 -14.78 -8.96 10.67
N LEU A 57 -15.10 -7.82 11.29
CA LEU A 57 -14.49 -7.37 12.54
C LEU A 57 -15.14 -7.99 13.79
N GLY A 58 -16.23 -8.76 13.64
CA GLY A 58 -16.93 -9.39 14.76
C GLY A 58 -17.41 -8.35 15.79
N SER A 59 -17.15 -8.62 17.07
CA SER A 59 -17.56 -7.72 18.17
C SER A 59 -16.95 -6.32 18.07
N GLN A 60 -15.78 -6.18 17.47
CA GLN A 60 -15.13 -4.87 17.25
C GLN A 60 -15.79 -4.05 16.13
N GLY A 61 -16.59 -4.71 15.27
CA GLY A 61 -17.34 -4.04 14.21
C GLY A 61 -18.36 -3.03 14.75
N ALA A 62 -18.93 -3.27 15.94
CA ALA A 62 -19.94 -2.40 16.55
C ALA A 62 -19.46 -0.96 16.81
N HIS A 63 -18.15 -0.80 17.03
CA HIS A 63 -17.54 0.52 17.26
C HIS A 63 -16.82 1.08 16.03
N THR A 64 -16.94 0.40 14.89
CA THR A 64 -16.31 0.82 13.64
C THR A 64 -17.27 1.68 12.84
N ARG A 65 -16.84 2.90 12.51
CA ARG A 65 -17.58 3.84 11.66
C ARG A 65 -16.87 4.00 10.32
N VAL A 66 -17.49 3.52 9.24
CA VAL A 66 -17.03 3.79 7.87
C VAL A 66 -17.45 5.21 7.50
N GLU A 67 -16.49 6.05 7.12
CA GLU A 67 -16.68 7.47 6.79
C GLU A 67 -16.76 7.70 5.28
N ALA A 68 -16.02 6.92 4.49
CA ALA A 68 -16.09 7.01 3.04
C ALA A 68 -15.61 5.72 2.37
N ILE A 69 -16.19 5.42 1.22
CA ILE A 69 -15.71 4.39 0.30
C ILE A 69 -15.46 5.06 -1.05
N HIS A 70 -14.26 4.86 -1.59
CA HIS A 70 -13.88 5.36 -2.91
C HIS A 70 -13.59 4.20 -3.83
N ARG A 71 -14.02 4.29 -5.08
CA ARG A 71 -13.72 3.33 -6.14
C ARG A 71 -12.57 3.84 -7.00
N ASN A 72 -11.65 2.95 -7.35
CA ASN A 72 -10.62 3.22 -8.34
C ASN A 72 -11.26 3.37 -9.72
N ALA A 73 -11.20 4.56 -10.30
CA ALA A 73 -11.82 4.87 -11.58
C ALA A 73 -11.01 4.35 -12.77
N TYR A 74 -9.75 3.98 -12.54
CA TYR A 74 -8.79 3.64 -13.59
C TYR A 74 -8.69 4.72 -14.68
N SER A 75 -8.79 6.00 -14.33
CA SER A 75 -8.91 7.10 -15.29
C SER A 75 -7.66 7.32 -16.17
N SER A 76 -6.47 7.11 -15.63
CA SER A 76 -5.22 7.31 -16.38
C SER A 76 -4.87 6.14 -17.30
N TYR A 77 -4.10 6.39 -18.37
CA TYR A 77 -3.60 5.34 -19.27
C TYR A 77 -2.84 4.24 -18.52
N THR A 78 -2.00 4.62 -17.55
CA THR A 78 -1.22 3.67 -16.75
C THR A 78 -2.10 2.84 -15.81
N ARG A 79 -3.15 3.43 -15.22
CA ARG A 79 -4.13 2.70 -14.40
C ARG A 79 -4.95 1.72 -15.24
N ARG A 80 -5.39 2.12 -16.45
CA ARG A 80 -6.07 1.21 -17.40
C ARG A 80 -5.16 0.06 -17.83
N ALA A 81 -3.89 0.33 -18.10
CA ALA A 81 -2.92 -0.71 -18.43
C ALA A 81 -2.75 -1.73 -17.30
N ARG A 82 -2.71 -1.30 -16.02
CA ARG A 82 -2.69 -2.22 -14.87
C ARG A 82 -3.97 -3.04 -14.76
N PHE A 83 -5.13 -2.43 -14.96
CA PHE A 83 -6.42 -3.14 -15.00
C PHE A 83 -6.44 -4.21 -16.10
N HIS A 84 -6.03 -3.88 -17.32
CA HIS A 84 -5.96 -4.84 -18.43
C HIS A 84 -4.91 -5.92 -18.20
N SER A 85 -3.75 -5.57 -17.62
CA SER A 85 -2.73 -6.54 -17.22
C SER A 85 -3.32 -7.58 -16.27
N PHE A 86 -4.05 -7.15 -15.23
CA PHE A 86 -4.74 -8.06 -14.31
C PHE A 86 -5.72 -8.99 -15.05
N GLN A 87 -6.49 -8.48 -16.01
CA GLN A 87 -7.41 -9.31 -16.81
C GLN A 87 -6.66 -10.36 -17.65
N ILE A 88 -5.54 -9.97 -18.27
CA ILE A 88 -4.70 -10.89 -19.06
C ILE A 88 -4.13 -12.00 -18.17
N TYR A 89 -3.60 -11.65 -17.00
CA TYR A 89 -3.08 -12.64 -16.05
C TYR A 89 -4.18 -13.54 -15.50
N SER A 90 -5.36 -13.01 -15.23
CA SER A 90 -6.52 -13.83 -14.83
C SER A 90 -6.83 -14.91 -15.86
N GLN A 91 -6.84 -14.57 -17.16
CA GLN A 91 -7.05 -15.52 -18.25
C GLN A 91 -5.88 -16.49 -18.43
N ALA A 92 -4.65 -16.05 -18.20
CA ALA A 92 -3.47 -16.90 -18.27
C ALA A 92 -3.49 -17.98 -17.18
N ILE A 93 -3.86 -17.62 -15.95
CA ILE A 93 -4.00 -18.57 -14.83
C ILE A 93 -5.16 -19.53 -15.06
N GLU A 94 -6.27 -19.07 -15.63
CA GLU A 94 -7.39 -19.94 -16.03
C GLU A 94 -6.92 -21.05 -16.98
N LYS A 95 -6.18 -20.67 -18.03
CA LYS A 95 -5.65 -21.60 -19.02
C LYS A 95 -4.61 -22.54 -18.42
N LYS A 96 -3.69 -22.00 -17.60
CA LYS A 96 -2.67 -22.78 -16.87
C LYS A 96 -3.32 -23.88 -16.03
N ASN A 97 -4.44 -23.57 -15.36
CA ASN A 97 -5.16 -24.48 -14.47
C ASN A 97 -6.24 -25.31 -15.20
N GLY A 98 -6.04 -25.58 -16.49
CA GLY A 98 -6.90 -26.49 -17.27
C GLY A 98 -8.32 -25.97 -17.52
N GLY A 99 -8.52 -24.65 -17.54
CA GLY A 99 -9.85 -24.04 -17.72
C GLY A 99 -10.72 -24.11 -16.46
N SER A 100 -10.13 -24.42 -15.31
CA SER A 100 -10.82 -24.41 -14.02
C SER A 100 -10.86 -23.01 -13.40
N ASN A 101 -11.65 -22.85 -12.32
CA ASN A 101 -11.79 -21.60 -11.58
C ASN A 101 -10.43 -20.95 -11.22
N VAL A 102 -10.22 -19.71 -11.66
CA VAL A 102 -9.03 -18.86 -11.38
C VAL A 102 -8.85 -18.56 -9.89
N ASN A 103 -9.87 -18.80 -9.06
CA ASN A 103 -9.85 -18.50 -7.64
C ASN A 103 -9.56 -17.02 -7.38
N VAL A 104 -10.28 -16.13 -8.09
CA VAL A 104 -10.23 -14.70 -7.83
C VAL A 104 -11.06 -14.38 -6.58
N LYS A 105 -10.43 -13.82 -5.56
CA LYS A 105 -11.07 -13.44 -4.30
C LYS A 105 -10.85 -11.97 -3.99
N TYR A 106 -11.67 -11.46 -3.08
CA TYR A 106 -11.41 -10.16 -2.47
C TYR A 106 -10.45 -10.31 -1.29
N GLY A 107 -9.56 -9.33 -1.12
CA GLY A 107 -8.63 -9.26 -0.01
C GLY A 107 -8.40 -7.83 0.47
N TRP A 108 -8.32 -7.66 1.78
CA TRP A 108 -8.04 -6.39 2.45
C TRP A 108 -6.53 -6.18 2.57
N TYR A 109 -6.06 -4.99 2.24
CA TYR A 109 -4.70 -4.54 2.50
C TYR A 109 -4.74 -3.32 3.42
N GLY A 110 -3.89 -3.31 4.44
CA GLY A 110 -3.78 -2.23 5.42
C GLY A 110 -2.42 -1.57 5.40
N GLY A 111 -2.42 -0.25 5.33
CA GLY A 111 -1.21 0.57 5.30
C GLY A 111 -1.47 2.00 5.75
N SER A 112 -0.48 2.86 5.54
CA SER A 112 -0.67 4.31 5.71
C SER A 112 -1.48 4.90 4.56
N LYS A 113 -2.03 6.10 4.78
CA LYS A 113 -2.71 6.88 3.74
C LYS A 113 -1.80 7.10 2.53
N ASP A 114 -0.55 7.49 2.78
CA ASP A 114 0.46 7.72 1.75
C ASP A 114 0.79 6.44 0.96
N GLU A 115 0.99 5.31 1.65
CA GLU A 115 1.28 4.01 1.03
C GLU A 115 0.11 3.57 0.12
N ILE A 116 -1.13 3.69 0.58
CA ILE A 116 -2.31 3.38 -0.24
C ILE A 116 -2.42 4.33 -1.44
N SER A 117 -2.11 5.62 -1.26
CA SER A 117 -2.13 6.62 -2.34
C SER A 117 -1.10 6.30 -3.42
N GLU A 118 0.11 5.92 -3.01
CA GLU A 118 1.18 5.46 -3.89
C GLU A 118 0.77 4.19 -4.64
N ILE A 119 0.15 3.21 -3.95
CA ILE A 119 -0.34 1.97 -4.59
C ILE A 119 -1.37 2.28 -5.68
N ILE A 120 -2.33 3.16 -5.40
CA ILE A 120 -3.35 3.54 -6.39
C ILE A 120 -2.72 4.24 -7.61
N SER A 121 -1.70 5.06 -7.39
CA SER A 121 -1.06 5.88 -8.44
C SER A 121 -0.06 5.10 -9.26
N HIS A 122 0.79 4.29 -8.61
CA HIS A 122 1.97 3.67 -9.22
C HIS A 122 1.94 2.14 -9.20
N GLY A 123 1.01 1.52 -8.47
CA GLY A 123 1.02 0.09 -8.19
C GLY A 123 1.82 -0.23 -6.91
N PHE A 124 1.89 -1.49 -6.54
CA PHE A 124 2.68 -1.94 -5.40
C PHE A 124 4.17 -1.73 -5.70
N GLY A 125 4.81 -0.81 -4.98
CA GLY A 125 6.23 -0.47 -5.15
C GLY A 125 7.15 -1.00 -4.06
N HIS A 126 6.60 -1.35 -2.89
CA HIS A 126 7.36 -1.87 -1.76
C HIS A 126 6.76 -3.19 -1.28
N CYS A 127 7.61 -4.21 -1.19
CA CYS A 127 7.26 -5.46 -0.53
C CYS A 127 7.67 -5.36 0.93
N ARG A 128 6.76 -5.64 1.86
CA ARG A 128 7.12 -5.66 3.28
C ARG A 128 8.07 -6.83 3.51
N SER A 129 9.34 -6.53 3.74
CA SER A 129 10.29 -7.51 4.25
C SER A 129 9.99 -7.70 5.73
N PHE A 130 9.32 -8.79 6.07
CA PHE A 130 9.18 -9.16 7.47
C PHE A 130 10.41 -9.96 7.88
N GLU A 131 11.55 -9.28 8.08
CA GLU A 131 12.78 -9.91 8.59
C GLU A 131 12.54 -10.70 9.89
N LYS A 132 11.44 -10.39 10.62
CA LYS A 132 11.02 -11.09 11.84
C LYS A 132 9.94 -12.17 11.68
N ASP A 133 9.14 -12.16 10.60
CA ASP A 133 8.14 -13.22 10.36
C ASP A 133 8.62 -14.25 9.32
N GLY A 134 9.79 -13.99 8.71
CA GLY A 134 10.53 -14.97 7.91
C GLY A 134 9.87 -15.36 6.59
N PHE A 135 8.92 -14.57 6.12
CA PHE A 135 8.43 -14.65 4.75
C PHE A 135 9.33 -13.77 3.87
N GLY A 136 9.69 -14.24 2.67
CA GLY A 136 10.43 -13.43 1.70
C GLY A 136 9.61 -12.21 1.25
N CYS A 137 10.14 -11.41 0.32
CA CYS A 137 9.45 -10.24 -0.23
C CYS A 137 8.03 -10.60 -0.75
N CYS A 138 6.99 -10.35 0.04
CA CYS A 138 5.59 -10.58 -0.32
C CYS A 138 4.66 -9.45 0.14
N VAL A 139 3.45 -9.43 -0.44
CA VAL A 139 2.32 -8.60 -0.02
C VAL A 139 1.33 -9.52 0.67
N PHE A 140 0.94 -9.17 1.89
CA PHE A 140 -0.12 -9.85 2.63
C PHE A 140 -1.45 -9.14 2.45
N LEU A 141 -2.49 -9.91 2.15
CA LEU A 141 -3.86 -9.44 2.20
C LEU A 141 -4.67 -10.34 3.14
N SER A 142 -5.53 -9.75 3.95
CA SER A 142 -6.49 -10.52 4.75
C SER A 142 -7.69 -10.91 3.88
N PRO A 143 -8.26 -12.12 4.01
CA PRO A 143 -9.51 -12.50 3.36
C PRO A 143 -10.66 -11.53 3.62
N ASP A 144 -11.62 -11.45 2.69
CA ASP A 144 -12.70 -10.47 2.73
C ASP A 144 -13.60 -10.57 3.97
N ASP A 145 -13.72 -11.78 4.52
CA ASP A 145 -14.47 -12.11 5.73
C ASP A 145 -13.66 -11.99 7.03
N SER A 146 -12.34 -11.81 6.96
CA SER A 146 -11.44 -11.72 8.12
C SER A 146 -10.48 -10.52 8.05
N PRO A 147 -10.98 -9.25 7.98
CA PRO A 147 -10.18 -8.03 7.82
C PRO A 147 -9.24 -7.68 8.98
N THR A 148 -9.31 -8.39 10.11
CA THR A 148 -8.67 -8.01 11.38
C THR A 148 -7.17 -7.70 11.26
N GLU A 149 -6.40 -8.52 10.54
CA GLU A 149 -4.95 -8.31 10.41
C GLU A 149 -4.62 -7.09 9.55
N SER A 150 -5.37 -6.84 8.49
CA SER A 150 -5.22 -5.63 7.67
C SER A 150 -5.65 -4.38 8.43
N VAL A 151 -6.69 -4.46 9.26
CA VAL A 151 -7.10 -3.34 10.13
C VAL A 151 -6.01 -3.02 11.16
N LYS A 152 -5.40 -4.03 11.78
CA LYS A 152 -4.24 -3.83 12.68
C LYS A 152 -3.04 -3.18 11.97
N SER A 153 -2.85 -3.51 10.70
CA SER A 153 -1.76 -2.98 9.86
C SER A 153 -2.03 -1.57 9.32
N SER A 154 -3.26 -1.07 9.43
CA SER A 154 -3.61 0.31 9.03
C SER A 154 -3.04 1.33 10.01
N VAL A 155 -2.69 2.51 9.50
CA VAL A 155 -2.15 3.61 10.32
C VAL A 155 -3.18 4.72 10.42
N ILE A 156 -3.30 5.33 11.61
CA ILE A 156 -4.18 6.48 11.84
C ILE A 156 -3.54 7.73 11.19
N ASP A 157 -4.28 8.42 10.32
CA ASP A 157 -3.87 9.67 9.67
C ASP A 157 -4.05 10.90 10.58
N GLU A 158 -3.66 12.07 10.08
CA GLU A 158 -3.80 13.35 10.77
C GLU A 158 -5.25 13.72 11.18
N ASN A 159 -6.24 13.12 10.53
CA ASN A 159 -7.67 13.35 10.77
C ASN A 159 -8.29 12.29 11.71
N GLY A 160 -7.47 11.38 12.24
CA GLY A 160 -7.91 10.27 13.06
C GLY A 160 -8.59 9.14 12.27
N LEU A 161 -8.37 9.06 10.95
CA LEU A 161 -8.91 8.03 10.07
C LEU A 161 -7.91 6.91 9.85
N ARG A 162 -8.41 5.70 9.70
CA ARG A 162 -7.68 4.55 9.17
C ARG A 162 -8.14 4.31 7.73
N HIS A 163 -7.26 3.73 6.94
CA HIS A 163 -7.53 3.43 5.55
C HIS A 163 -7.22 1.97 5.23
N LEU A 164 -8.12 1.34 4.49
CA LEU A 164 -7.94 0.01 3.91
C LEU A 164 -8.08 0.08 2.40
N LEU A 165 -7.35 -0.80 1.73
CA LEU A 165 -7.51 -1.05 0.31
C LEU A 165 -8.18 -2.42 0.14
N LEU A 166 -9.32 -2.45 -0.56
CA LEU A 166 -9.97 -3.69 -0.98
C LEU A 166 -9.52 -4.02 -2.40
N CYS A 167 -8.88 -5.17 -2.56
CA CYS A 167 -8.31 -5.63 -3.82
C CYS A 167 -9.04 -6.87 -4.33
N ARG A 168 -9.11 -7.03 -5.66
CA ARG A 168 -9.26 -8.35 -6.26
C ARG A 168 -7.89 -9.02 -6.31
N VAL A 169 -7.83 -10.30 -5.97
CA VAL A 169 -6.60 -11.07 -5.89
C VAL A 169 -6.79 -12.35 -6.68
N ILE A 170 -5.93 -12.58 -7.68
CA ILE A 170 -5.82 -13.86 -8.38
C ILE A 170 -5.02 -14.79 -7.48
N LEU A 171 -5.69 -15.73 -6.82
CA LEU A 171 -5.02 -16.70 -5.94
C LEU A 171 -4.60 -17.97 -6.69
N GLY A 172 -5.32 -18.33 -7.76
CA GLY A 172 -5.04 -19.55 -8.50
C GLY A 172 -4.96 -20.77 -7.58
N LYS A 173 -3.99 -21.64 -7.85
CA LYS A 173 -3.65 -22.77 -6.98
C LYS A 173 -2.77 -22.29 -5.83
N MET A 174 -3.32 -22.39 -4.62
CA MET A 174 -2.67 -21.90 -3.40
C MET A 174 -1.78 -22.97 -2.77
N GLU A 175 -0.61 -22.57 -2.27
CA GLU A 175 0.24 -23.41 -1.41
C GLU A 175 0.23 -22.94 0.05
N LEU A 176 0.52 -23.86 0.96
CA LEU A 176 0.74 -23.54 2.37
C LEU A 176 2.15 -22.96 2.53
N VAL A 177 2.25 -21.73 3.04
CA VAL A 177 3.52 -21.06 3.31
C VAL A 177 3.73 -20.97 4.81
N HIS A 178 4.81 -21.58 5.30
CA HIS A 178 5.17 -21.51 6.70
C HIS A 178 5.93 -20.21 7.03
N PRO A 179 5.65 -19.57 8.18
CA PRO A 179 6.51 -18.51 8.69
C PRO A 179 7.96 -18.99 8.79
N GLY A 180 8.93 -18.17 8.39
CA GLY A 180 10.34 -18.60 8.35
C GLY A 180 10.79 -19.26 7.06
N SER A 181 9.91 -19.49 6.08
CA SER A 181 10.28 -20.20 4.85
C SER A 181 11.28 -19.45 3.97
N GLY A 182 11.39 -18.13 4.10
CA GLY A 182 12.22 -17.28 3.22
C GLY A 182 11.77 -17.26 1.76
N GLN A 183 10.62 -17.86 1.44
CA GLN A 183 10.13 -17.99 0.07
C GLN A 183 9.79 -16.62 -0.54
N SER A 184 10.33 -16.33 -1.71
CA SER A 184 10.12 -15.09 -2.48
C SER A 184 9.39 -15.32 -3.81
N HIS A 185 9.03 -16.56 -4.10
CA HIS A 185 8.28 -17.01 -5.27
C HIS A 185 7.58 -18.35 -4.94
N PRO A 186 6.66 -18.86 -5.78
CA PRO A 186 6.04 -20.16 -5.58
C PRO A 186 7.08 -21.28 -5.43
N SER A 187 6.80 -22.31 -4.62
CA SER A 187 7.72 -23.46 -4.45
C SER A 187 7.89 -24.32 -5.69
N SER A 188 6.90 -24.30 -6.59
CA SER A 188 6.93 -24.97 -7.89
C SER A 188 6.01 -24.27 -8.88
N GLU A 189 6.11 -24.63 -10.16
CA GLU A 189 5.25 -24.08 -11.22
C GLU A 189 3.77 -24.44 -11.05
N GLU A 190 3.45 -25.42 -10.20
CA GLU A 190 2.07 -25.82 -9.88
C GLU A 190 1.31 -24.75 -9.09
N PHE A 191 2.01 -23.90 -8.33
CA PHE A 191 1.40 -22.93 -7.43
C PHE A 191 1.44 -21.50 -8.00
N ASP A 192 0.46 -20.70 -7.58
CA ASP A 192 0.24 -19.33 -8.05
C ASP A 192 0.33 -18.30 -6.90
N SER A 193 -0.17 -18.66 -5.72
CA SER A 193 -0.11 -17.82 -4.50
C SER A 193 0.07 -18.67 -3.24
N GLY A 194 0.36 -18.01 -2.11
CA GLY A 194 0.48 -18.65 -0.81
C GLY A 194 -0.66 -18.33 0.14
N VAL A 195 -0.89 -19.22 1.11
CA VAL A 195 -1.77 -19.02 2.26
C VAL A 195 -1.13 -19.53 3.54
N ASP A 196 -1.55 -18.97 4.68
CA ASP A 196 -1.14 -19.43 6.01
C ASP A 196 -1.91 -20.67 6.48
N ASN A 197 -3.10 -20.92 5.94
CA ASN A 197 -3.91 -22.11 6.19
C ASN A 197 -4.79 -22.42 4.98
N LEU A 198 -4.82 -23.68 4.52
CA LEU A 198 -5.57 -24.08 3.32
C LEU A 198 -7.09 -24.15 3.53
N LEU A 199 -7.54 -24.40 4.77
CA LEU A 199 -8.97 -24.58 5.09
C LEU A 199 -9.62 -23.26 5.52
N SER A 200 -8.92 -22.49 6.34
CA SER A 200 -9.37 -21.20 6.86
C SER A 200 -8.23 -20.18 6.78
N PRO A 201 -7.91 -19.69 5.57
CA PRO A 201 -6.87 -18.69 5.39
C PRO A 201 -7.14 -17.47 6.27
N LYS A 202 -6.11 -16.87 6.82
CA LYS A 202 -6.14 -15.52 7.42
C LYS A 202 -5.21 -14.56 6.70
N LYS A 203 -4.32 -15.08 5.86
CA LYS A 203 -3.38 -14.31 5.04
C LYS A 203 -3.28 -14.93 3.65
N TYR A 204 -3.65 -14.15 2.65
CA TYR A 204 -3.22 -14.37 1.28
C TYR A 204 -1.83 -13.78 1.11
N ILE A 205 -0.95 -14.54 0.46
CA ILE A 205 0.46 -14.22 0.28
C ILE A 205 0.70 -14.13 -1.22
N VAL A 206 0.95 -12.92 -1.70
CA VAL A 206 1.31 -12.68 -3.10
C VAL A 206 2.75 -12.24 -3.13
N TRP A 207 3.61 -13.01 -3.79
CA TRP A 207 5.02 -12.67 -3.90
C TRP A 207 5.25 -11.39 -4.71
N SER A 208 6.39 -10.73 -4.46
CA SER A 208 6.77 -9.50 -5.17
C SER A 208 6.80 -9.66 -6.70
N THR A 209 7.12 -10.86 -7.18
CA THR A 209 7.12 -11.22 -8.62
C THR A 209 5.73 -11.13 -9.26
N HIS A 210 4.66 -11.19 -8.47
CA HIS A 210 3.27 -11.24 -8.93
C HIS A 210 2.42 -10.08 -8.41
N MET A 211 2.90 -9.26 -7.47
CA MET A 211 2.07 -8.25 -6.77
C MET A 211 1.38 -7.24 -7.70
N ASN A 212 2.00 -6.85 -8.82
CA ASN A 212 1.42 -5.88 -9.76
C ASN A 212 0.58 -6.50 -10.88
N THR A 213 0.53 -7.83 -10.97
CA THR A 213 -0.23 -8.57 -11.98
C THR A 213 -1.39 -9.34 -11.37
N HIS A 214 -1.25 -9.78 -10.11
CA HIS A 214 -2.21 -10.62 -9.40
C HIS A 214 -3.03 -9.87 -8.35
N ILE A 215 -2.72 -8.60 -8.07
CA ILE A 215 -3.49 -7.76 -7.16
C ILE A 215 -4.01 -6.55 -7.93
N LEU A 216 -5.34 -6.36 -7.91
CA LEU A 216 -6.00 -5.19 -8.46
C LEU A 216 -6.63 -4.36 -7.34
N PRO A 217 -6.07 -3.18 -7.01
CA PRO A 217 -6.68 -2.19 -6.13
C PRO A 217 -8.03 -1.72 -6.71
N GLU A 218 -9.14 -1.97 -6.00
CA GLU A 218 -10.50 -1.64 -6.50
C GLU A 218 -11.21 -0.59 -5.64
N TYR A 219 -11.14 -0.67 -4.31
CA TYR A 219 -11.77 0.30 -3.42
C TYR A 219 -10.85 0.73 -2.29
N VAL A 220 -11.00 1.99 -1.85
CA VAL A 220 -10.36 2.52 -0.65
C VAL A 220 -11.44 2.85 0.38
N ILE A 221 -11.30 2.30 1.58
CA ILE A 221 -12.26 2.45 2.67
C ILE A 221 -11.59 3.27 3.76
N SER A 222 -12.15 4.44 4.04
CA SER A 222 -11.76 5.31 5.16
C SER A 222 -12.72 5.10 6.33
N PHE A 223 -12.20 4.81 7.51
CA PHE A 223 -13.01 4.47 8.68
C PHE A 223 -12.34 4.90 9.98
N ARG A 224 -13.14 4.99 11.04
CA ARG A 224 -12.69 5.11 12.43
C ARG A 224 -13.00 3.81 13.15
N ALA A 225 -12.07 3.32 13.94
CA ALA A 225 -12.31 2.18 14.79
C ALA A 225 -11.43 2.27 16.05
N PRO A 226 -11.97 1.99 17.24
CA PRO A 226 -11.27 2.15 18.52
C PRO A 226 -10.39 0.94 18.80
N PHE A 227 -9.63 0.45 17.82
CA PHE A 227 -8.67 -0.64 18.05
C PHE A 227 -7.61 -0.17 19.04
N HIS A 228 -7.88 -0.38 20.33
CA HIS A 228 -6.96 -0.28 21.43
C HIS A 228 -6.20 -1.60 21.45
N LEU A 229 -4.96 -1.57 20.96
CA LEU A 229 -4.05 -2.71 21.03
C LEU A 229 -3.54 -2.83 22.46
N GLU A 230 -4.26 -3.54 23.31
CA GLU A 230 -3.60 -4.24 24.43
C GLU A 230 -2.89 -5.47 23.84
N GLY A 231 -1.55 -5.44 23.79
CA GLY A 231 -0.75 -6.65 23.62
C GLY A 231 -0.10 -6.95 22.25
N CYS A 232 -0.09 -6.02 21.27
CA CYS A 232 0.76 -6.18 20.09
C CYS A 232 1.88 -5.12 20.06
N GLU A 233 2.83 -5.24 20.97
CA GLU A 233 4.14 -4.64 20.78
C GLU A 233 4.90 -5.42 19.70
N ARG A 234 4.68 -5.10 18.43
CA ARG A 234 5.71 -5.34 17.41
C ARG A 234 5.82 -4.14 16.49
N ILE A 235 6.77 -3.28 16.86
CA ILE A 235 7.79 -2.65 16.01
C ILE A 235 7.57 -2.89 14.51
N GLN A 236 6.84 -1.99 13.86
CA GLN A 236 7.15 -1.57 12.50
C GLN A 236 7.20 -0.04 12.49
N ASP A 237 8.30 0.45 11.94
CA ASP A 237 8.65 1.84 11.78
C ASP A 237 7.70 2.52 10.78
N CYS A 238 6.51 2.91 11.22
CA CYS A 238 6.11 4.28 10.91
C CYS A 238 6.98 5.20 11.78
N PRO A 239 7.36 6.41 11.34
CA PRO A 239 8.06 7.36 12.18
C PRO A 239 7.13 7.74 13.32
N LYS A 240 7.13 6.93 14.39
CA LYS A 240 6.69 7.36 15.71
C LYS A 240 7.44 8.66 15.93
N LYS A 241 6.72 9.73 16.26
CA LYS A 241 7.34 10.96 16.76
C LYS A 241 8.46 10.51 17.69
N PRO A 242 9.73 10.86 17.41
CA PRO A 242 10.83 10.33 18.20
C PRO A 242 10.56 10.70 19.65
N THR A 243 10.42 9.68 20.49
CA THR A 243 10.29 9.84 21.95
C THR A 243 11.61 10.33 22.56
N SER A 244 12.70 10.37 21.76
CA SER A 244 13.95 11.03 22.09
C SER A 244 13.89 12.53 21.77
N PRO A 245 14.56 13.39 22.57
CA PRO A 245 14.63 14.82 22.29
C PRO A 245 15.11 15.07 20.86
N TRP A 246 14.32 15.85 20.13
CA TRP A 246 14.58 16.14 18.72
C TRP A 246 15.87 16.96 18.58
N MET A 247 16.86 16.41 17.90
CA MET A 247 18.12 17.09 17.61
C MET A 247 18.17 17.52 16.14
N PRO A 248 18.37 18.81 15.83
CA PRO A 248 18.58 19.26 14.45
C PRO A 248 19.77 18.55 13.79
N PHE A 249 19.67 18.23 12.50
CA PHE A 249 20.75 17.56 11.76
C PHE A 249 22.10 18.30 11.80
N PRO A 250 22.18 19.64 11.73
CA PRO A 250 23.45 20.35 11.92
C PRO A 250 24.10 20.07 13.29
N THR A 251 23.29 19.98 14.34
CA THR A 251 23.73 19.63 15.70
C THR A 251 24.20 18.18 15.77
N LEU A 252 23.49 17.26 15.12
CA LEU A 252 23.91 15.85 14.99
C LEU A 252 25.28 15.74 14.30
N ILE A 253 25.48 16.45 13.19
CA ILE A 253 26.74 16.46 12.43
C ILE A 253 27.89 16.98 13.32
N SER A 254 27.65 18.06 14.06
CA SER A 254 28.63 18.62 15.00
C SER A 254 28.95 17.67 16.16
N ALA A 255 27.96 16.93 16.66
CA ALA A 255 28.19 15.95 17.72
C ALA A 255 28.97 14.73 17.20
N LEU A 256 28.63 14.24 16.01
CA LEU A 256 29.33 13.13 15.36
C LEU A 256 30.79 13.46 15.03
N SER A 257 31.12 14.73 14.76
CA SER A 257 32.50 15.12 14.41
C SER A 257 33.50 14.93 15.54
N LYS A 258 33.04 14.67 16.76
CA LYS A 258 33.89 14.29 17.90
C LYS A 258 34.31 12.82 17.87
N PHE A 259 33.62 11.98 17.09
CA PHE A 259 33.78 10.53 17.09
C PHE A 259 34.13 9.96 15.70
N LEU A 260 33.89 10.71 14.62
CA LEU A 260 34.14 10.26 13.26
C LEU A 260 35.24 11.08 12.57
N PRO A 261 36.01 10.46 11.65
CA PRO A 261 37.02 11.17 10.86
C PRO A 261 36.43 12.34 10.03
N PRO A 262 37.20 13.41 9.77
CA PRO A 262 36.73 14.58 9.02
C PRO A 262 36.17 14.24 7.62
N GLN A 263 36.74 13.26 6.93
CA GLN A 263 36.28 12.78 5.63
C GLN A 263 34.86 12.20 5.69
N THR A 264 34.56 11.44 6.74
CA THR A 264 33.27 10.81 7.00
C THR A 264 32.21 11.86 7.33
N ILE A 265 32.58 12.86 8.15
CA ILE A 265 31.72 14.00 8.48
C ILE A 265 31.41 14.84 7.25
N LYS A 266 32.39 15.07 6.38
CA LYS A 266 32.19 15.80 5.12
C LYS A 266 31.19 15.07 4.21
N LEU A 267 31.23 13.74 4.18
CA LEU A 267 30.27 12.93 3.43
C LEU A 267 28.85 13.06 4.00
N ILE A 268 28.69 12.93 5.32
CA ILE A 268 27.40 13.13 6.02
C ILE A 268 26.85 14.54 5.75
N ALA A 269 27.70 15.58 5.85
CA ALA A 269 27.31 16.96 5.57
C ALA A 269 26.88 17.19 4.12
N LYS A 270 27.51 16.48 3.16
CA LYS A 270 27.11 16.47 1.75
C LYS A 270 25.73 15.86 1.54
N HIS A 271 25.42 14.73 2.18
CA HIS A 271 24.06 14.16 2.10
C HIS A 271 23.04 15.12 2.72
N HIS A 272 23.36 15.77 3.84
CA HIS A 272 22.47 16.78 4.44
C HIS A 272 22.23 17.98 3.52
N SER A 273 23.25 18.46 2.78
CA SER A 273 23.07 19.55 1.82
C SER A 273 22.23 19.12 0.60
N HIS A 274 22.39 17.88 0.13
CA HIS A 274 21.54 17.30 -0.91
C HIS A 274 20.07 17.24 -0.48
N PHE A 275 19.80 16.87 0.77
CA PHE A 275 18.45 16.87 1.34
C PHE A 275 17.87 18.30 1.42
N ARG A 276 18.65 19.28 1.91
CA ARG A 276 18.23 20.70 1.94
C ARG A 276 17.96 21.26 0.54
N GLY A 277 18.65 20.73 -0.48
CA GLY A 277 18.45 21.05 -1.89
C GLY A 277 17.38 20.21 -2.59
N HIS A 278 16.57 19.41 -1.87
CA HIS A 278 15.52 18.54 -2.40
C HIS A 278 16.01 17.50 -3.44
N LYS A 279 17.30 17.15 -3.41
CA LYS A 279 17.89 16.16 -4.32
C LYS A 279 17.74 14.72 -3.83
N ILE A 280 17.55 14.55 -2.52
CA ILE A 280 17.30 13.25 -1.88
C ILE A 280 16.17 13.43 -0.85
N SER A 281 15.42 12.37 -0.62
CA SER A 281 14.38 12.31 0.41
C SER A 281 14.97 12.28 1.83
N ARG A 282 14.12 12.57 2.82
CA ARG A 282 14.49 12.45 4.24
C ARG A 282 14.88 11.01 4.60
N HIS A 283 14.19 10.02 4.03
CA HIS A 283 14.46 8.62 4.29
C HIS A 283 15.83 8.21 3.75
N GLU A 284 16.18 8.65 2.53
CA GLU A 284 17.51 8.44 1.95
C GLU A 284 18.59 9.10 2.81
N LEU A 285 18.41 10.34 3.25
CA LEU A 285 19.35 10.99 4.18
C LEU A 285 19.57 10.14 5.44
N ILE A 286 18.49 9.66 6.07
CA ILE A 286 18.58 8.84 7.28
C ILE A 286 19.33 7.53 6.99
N ARG A 287 19.03 6.86 5.88
CA ARG A 287 19.68 5.61 5.47
C ARG A 287 21.17 5.79 5.28
N GLU A 288 21.59 6.80 4.52
CA GLU A 288 23.01 7.07 4.26
C GLU A 288 23.74 7.43 5.57
N VAL A 289 23.14 8.27 6.43
CA VAL A 289 23.75 8.62 7.72
C VAL A 289 23.90 7.40 8.64
N ARG A 290 22.92 6.49 8.65
CA ARG A 290 22.99 5.23 9.42
C ARG A 290 24.07 4.30 8.88
N GLN A 291 24.21 4.18 7.56
CA GLN A 291 25.27 3.38 6.95
C GLN A 291 26.66 3.94 7.24
N ILE A 292 26.82 5.26 7.23
CA ILE A 292 28.12 5.92 7.42
C ILE A 292 28.53 5.97 8.90
N ALA A 293 27.61 6.37 9.79
CA ALA A 293 27.93 6.58 11.22
C ALA A 293 27.71 5.32 12.07
N GLY A 294 26.82 4.42 11.64
CA GLY A 294 26.40 3.25 12.40
C GLY A 294 25.39 3.55 13.49
N ASP A 295 24.41 2.66 13.65
CA ASP A 295 23.27 2.85 14.58
C ASP A 295 23.68 2.92 16.05
N LYS A 296 24.75 2.20 16.44
CA LYS A 296 25.28 2.22 17.80
C LYS A 296 25.77 3.61 18.20
N LEU A 297 26.53 4.26 17.32
CA LEU A 297 27.08 5.60 17.57
C LEU A 297 25.99 6.66 17.52
N LEU A 298 25.06 6.57 16.55
CA LEU A 298 23.93 7.49 16.47
C LEU A 298 23.06 7.44 17.74
N THR A 299 22.79 6.23 18.23
CA THR A 299 22.02 6.04 19.47
C THR A 299 22.75 6.65 20.68
N MET A 300 24.06 6.45 20.78
CA MET A 300 24.87 7.03 21.86
C MET A 300 24.82 8.57 21.84
N VAL A 301 25.03 9.17 20.67
CA VAL A 301 25.06 10.64 20.51
C VAL A 301 23.69 11.25 20.80
N ILE A 302 22.61 10.67 20.28
CA ILE A 302 21.24 11.16 20.50
C ILE A 302 20.85 11.04 21.98
N LYS A 303 21.19 9.94 22.66
CA LYS A 303 20.95 9.78 24.10
C LYS A 303 21.71 10.82 24.92
N SER A 304 22.98 11.05 24.59
CA SER A 304 23.81 12.05 25.29
C SER A 304 23.33 13.50 25.11
N PHE A 305 22.52 13.77 24.08
CA PHE A 305 21.89 15.08 23.89
C PHE A 305 20.68 15.27 24.82
N GLY A 306 19.92 14.21 25.11
CA GLY A 306 18.78 14.27 26.03
C GLY A 306 19.17 14.48 27.48
N ASP A 307 20.26 13.84 27.93
CA ASP A 307 20.75 13.95 29.30
C ASP A 307 21.36 15.33 29.60
N LYS A 308 21.78 16.09 28.58
CA LYS A 308 22.32 17.46 28.72
C LYS A 308 21.26 18.55 28.71
N GLY A 309 20.00 18.21 28.41
CA GLY A 309 18.86 19.13 28.45
C GLY A 309 18.15 19.20 29.81
N MET A 310 18.56 18.39 30.79
CA MET A 310 18.09 18.44 32.18
C MET A 310 19.22 18.91 33.10
N VAL A 311 19.49 20.21 33.08
CA VAL A 311 20.17 20.91 34.18
C VAL A 311 19.32 22.16 34.45
N PRO A 312 18.98 22.49 35.71
CA PRO A 312 18.07 23.59 36.07
C PRO A 312 18.46 24.96 35.53
#